data_AF-A0AA88NVN0-F1
#
_entry.id   AF-A0AA88NVN0-F1
#
_cell.length_a   1.000
_cell.length_b   1.000
_cell.length_c   1.000
_cell.angle_alpha   90.00
_cell.angle_beta   90.00
_cell.angle_gamma   90.00
#
_symmetry.space_group_name_H-M   'P 1'
#
loop_
_entity.id
_entity.type
_entity.pdbx_description
1 polymer ?
#
loop_
_entity_poly.entity_id
_entity_poly.type
_entity_poly.pdbx_seq_one_letter_code
_entity_poly.pdbx_strand_id
1 'polypeptide(L)'
;MEVVDSPVNLAHQQCRKADRLLAAGKYEEAISCHRRAADLLKEAMKLTECEQARLSLELQRDSHIKQQRLIEERWKRARRENKPCVLQVLPSSSSVSVPHAQLSSSSCPEREYDTWLYLLRNRGSSGTVAEPTSGTKARKDDKTRLEEQRTTIEDLRQLLERLLAENERLTRENKRLLQENVRLRRESDADAHLVESSELWLLPSAPDQRNPAGITIPHLPPLEMPPHEIPLEELLDAEDIQHELQKLLDGEKL
;
A
#
# COMPACT_ATOMS: atom_id res chain seq x y z
N MET A 1 9.06 41.76 -6.70
CA MET A 1 9.49 41.37 -5.35
C MET A 1 9.79 39.89 -5.44
N GLU A 2 11.06 39.52 -5.55
CA GLU A 2 11.46 38.11 -5.60
C GLU A 2 11.08 37.50 -4.25
N VAL A 3 10.10 36.59 -4.25
CA VAL A 3 9.82 35.76 -3.09
C VAL A 3 11.06 34.88 -2.97
N VAL A 4 11.99 35.27 -2.09
CA VAL A 4 13.06 34.39 -1.65
C VAL A 4 12.38 33.19 -1.04
N ASP A 5 12.20 32.14 -1.83
CA ASP A 5 11.51 30.96 -1.37
C ASP A 5 12.35 30.33 -0.27
N SER A 6 11.95 30.62 0.96
CA SER A 6 12.56 30.04 2.15
C SER A 6 12.63 28.52 2.00
N PRO A 7 13.71 27.85 2.42
CA PRO A 7 13.86 26.41 2.30
C PRO A 7 12.68 25.64 2.90
N VAL A 8 12.03 26.20 3.92
CA VAL A 8 10.79 25.67 4.51
C VAL A 8 9.61 25.73 3.52
N ASN A 9 9.43 26.85 2.81
CA ASN A 9 8.38 27.00 1.80
C ASN A 9 8.58 26.01 0.64
N LEU A 10 9.82 25.86 0.18
CA LEU A 10 10.19 24.89 -0.84
C LEU A 10 9.88 23.46 -0.40
N ALA A 11 10.16 23.12 0.87
CA ALA A 11 9.82 21.81 1.44
C ALA A 11 8.30 21.56 1.38
N HIS A 12 7.46 22.52 1.81
CA HIS A 12 6.00 22.39 1.73
C HIS A 12 5.48 22.29 0.28
N GLN A 13 6.13 22.96 -0.67
CA GLN A 13 5.80 22.79 -2.09
C GLN A 13 6.10 21.36 -2.56
N GLN A 14 7.23 20.78 -2.13
CA GLN A 14 7.54 19.37 -2.43
C GLN A 14 6.53 18.40 -1.80
N CYS A 15 6.00 18.69 -0.61
CA CYS A 15 4.92 17.88 -0.02
C CYS A 15 3.68 17.84 -0.92
N ARG A 16 3.17 19.01 -1.30
CA ARG A 16 1.99 19.14 -2.16
C ARG A 16 2.21 18.50 -3.54
N LYS A 17 3.45 18.49 -4.02
CA LYS A 17 3.83 17.78 -5.25
C LYS A 17 3.84 16.27 -5.05
N ALA A 18 4.37 15.78 -3.93
CA ALA A 18 4.38 14.36 -3.59
C ALA A 18 2.96 13.79 -3.51
N ASP A 19 2.02 14.50 -2.88
CA ASP A 19 0.63 14.05 -2.76
C ASP A 19 -0.04 13.86 -4.13
N ARG A 20 0.17 14.82 -5.05
CA ARG A 20 -0.30 14.73 -6.43
C ARG A 20 0.31 13.53 -7.18
N LEU A 21 1.59 13.25 -6.95
CA LEU A 21 2.27 12.10 -7.57
C LEU A 21 1.79 10.77 -7.00
N LEU A 22 1.48 10.71 -5.70
CA LEU A 22 0.88 9.53 -5.07
C LEU A 22 -0.51 9.24 -5.63
N ALA A 23 -1.35 10.27 -5.81
CA ALA A 23 -2.65 10.13 -6.45
C ALA A 23 -2.54 9.59 -7.89
N ALA A 24 -1.48 9.97 -8.61
CA ALA A 24 -1.18 9.46 -9.95
C ALA A 24 -0.50 8.07 -9.97
N GLY A 25 -0.26 7.43 -8.83
CA GLY A 25 0.41 6.13 -8.72
C GLY A 25 1.93 6.17 -8.98
N LYS A 26 2.53 7.35 -9.05
CA LYS A 26 3.98 7.56 -9.30
C LYS A 26 4.78 7.53 -8.00
N TYR A 27 4.89 6.35 -7.41
CA TYR A 27 5.50 6.17 -6.08
C TYR A 27 6.98 6.62 -6.02
N GLU A 28 7.78 6.33 -7.04
CA GLU A 28 9.21 6.67 -7.07
C GLU A 28 9.45 8.19 -7.09
N GLU A 29 8.69 8.90 -7.92
CA GLU A 29 8.76 10.37 -7.98
C GLU A 29 8.28 10.98 -6.65
N ALA A 30 7.25 10.43 -6.00
CA ALA A 30 6.77 10.89 -4.70
C ALA A 30 7.82 10.70 -3.59
N ILE A 31 8.49 9.55 -3.54
CA ILE A 31 9.61 9.29 -2.59
C ILE A 31 10.72 10.32 -2.80
N SER A 32 11.07 10.61 -4.06
CA SER A 32 12.09 11.61 -4.38
C SER A 32 11.71 13.03 -3.91
N CYS A 33 10.41 13.37 -3.92
CA CYS A 33 9.92 14.66 -3.45
C CYS A 33 10.03 14.77 -1.91
N HIS A 34 9.69 13.71 -1.16
CA HIS A 34 9.91 13.70 0.29
C HIS A 34 11.38 13.67 0.68
N ARG A 35 12.25 13.06 -0.13
CA ARG A 35 13.71 13.13 0.07
C ARG A 35 14.21 14.57 -0.06
N ARG A 36 13.83 15.24 -1.17
CA ARG A 36 14.16 16.67 -1.39
C ARG A 36 13.59 17.57 -0.30
N ALA A 37 12.36 17.32 0.19
CA ALA A 37 11.79 18.06 1.31
C ALA A 37 12.60 17.89 2.60
N ALA A 38 13.07 16.68 2.91
CA ALA A 38 13.90 16.42 4.08
C ALA A 38 15.27 17.11 3.99
N ASP A 39 15.88 17.16 2.80
CA ASP A 39 17.14 17.87 2.56
C ASP A 39 16.98 19.39 2.75
N LEU A 40 15.90 19.97 2.20
CA LEU A 40 15.57 21.38 2.38
C LEU A 40 15.32 21.75 3.85
N LEU A 41 14.63 20.89 4.61
CA LEU A 41 14.45 21.10 6.05
C LEU A 41 15.78 21.01 6.80
N LYS A 42 16.70 20.14 6.39
CA LYS A 42 18.05 20.05 6.96
C LYS A 42 18.88 21.31 6.67
N GLU A 43 18.68 21.95 5.53
CA GLU A 43 19.28 23.25 5.23
C GLU A 43 18.66 24.36 6.07
N ALA A 44 17.32 24.39 6.21
CA ALA A 44 16.63 25.32 7.08
C ALA A 44 17.11 25.23 8.54
N MET A 45 17.36 24.02 9.04
CA MET A 45 17.91 23.81 10.39
C MET A 45 19.28 24.47 10.60
N LYS A 46 20.12 24.57 9.56
CA LYS A 46 21.44 25.23 9.66
C LYS A 46 21.35 26.75 9.69
N LEU A 47 20.31 27.30 9.08
CA LEU A 47 20.05 28.74 9.02
C LEU A 47 19.28 29.25 10.24
N THR A 48 18.72 28.34 11.04
CA THR A 48 17.88 28.69 12.17
C THR A 48 18.71 28.79 13.44
N GLU A 49 18.71 29.96 14.08
CA GLU A 49 19.42 30.22 15.34
C GLU A 49 18.58 29.85 16.58
N CYS A 50 17.25 29.73 16.41
CA CYS A 50 16.33 29.38 17.48
C CYS A 50 16.24 27.86 17.67
N GLU A 51 16.60 27.38 18.88
CA GLU A 51 16.55 25.96 19.23
C GLU A 51 15.14 25.35 19.09
N GLN A 52 14.11 26.07 19.50
CA GLN A 52 12.72 25.59 19.38
C GLN A 52 12.31 25.39 17.91
N ALA A 53 12.69 26.32 17.03
CA ALA A 53 12.42 26.19 15.60
C ALA A 53 13.25 25.05 14.98
N ARG A 54 14.50 24.86 15.42
CA ARG A 54 15.35 23.74 14.99
C ARG A 54 14.74 22.38 15.33
N LEU A 55 14.20 22.22 16.55
CA LEU A 55 13.49 21.00 16.97
C LEU A 55 12.21 20.75 16.16
N SER A 56 11.46 21.81 15.85
CA SER A 56 10.27 21.71 15.00
C SER A 56 10.61 21.22 13.59
N LEU A 57 11.66 21.78 12.98
CA LEU A 57 12.15 21.37 11.67
C LEU A 57 12.66 19.92 11.67
N GLU A 58 13.29 19.47 12.76
CA GLU A 58 13.70 18.08 12.93
C GLU A 58 12.51 17.11 12.93
N LEU A 59 11.46 17.44 13.69
CA LEU A 59 10.24 16.65 13.72
C LEU A 59 9.58 16.56 12.34
N GLN A 60 9.55 17.67 11.59
CA GLN A 60 9.02 17.71 10.24
C GLN A 60 9.86 16.87 9.26
N ARG A 61 11.19 16.94 9.36
CA ARG A 61 12.10 16.09 8.57
C ARG A 61 11.86 14.61 8.85
N ASP A 62 11.71 14.23 10.11
CA ASP A 62 11.48 12.85 10.51
C ASP A 62 10.12 12.34 10.03
N SER A 63 9.09 13.21 10.01
CA SER A 63 7.82 12.92 9.36
C SER A 63 8.01 12.57 7.87
N HIS A 64 8.82 13.34 7.13
CA HIS A 64 9.14 13.01 5.73
C HIS A 64 9.86 11.68 5.54
N ILE A 65 10.77 11.32 6.45
CA ILE A 65 11.44 10.02 6.42
C ILE A 65 10.43 8.89 6.66
N LYS A 66 9.49 9.07 7.60
CA LYS A 66 8.40 8.11 7.85
C LYS A 66 7.50 7.97 6.63
N GLN A 67 7.14 9.07 5.96
CA GLN A 67 6.33 9.04 4.74
C GLN A 67 7.03 8.29 3.59
N GLN A 68 8.34 8.50 3.39
CA GLN A 68 9.11 7.74 2.39
C GLN A 68 8.96 6.22 2.61
N ARG A 69 9.16 5.75 3.84
CA ARG A 69 9.03 4.31 4.18
C ARG A 69 7.60 3.79 3.92
N LEU A 70 6.59 4.56 4.30
CA LEU A 70 5.19 4.18 4.10
C LEU A 70 4.85 4.08 2.60
N ILE A 71 5.34 5.02 1.79
CA ILE A 71 5.16 5.02 0.35
C ILE A 71 5.91 3.87 -0.30
N GLU A 72 7.14 3.57 0.13
CA GLU A 72 7.91 2.40 -0.34
C GLU A 72 7.15 1.09 -0.08
N GLU A 73 6.56 0.93 1.10
CA GLU A 73 5.75 -0.25 1.40
C GLU A 73 4.47 -0.31 0.57
N ARG A 74 3.78 0.82 0.36
CA ARG A 74 2.63 0.90 -0.56
C ARG A 74 3.04 0.53 -1.99
N TRP A 75 4.19 1.01 -2.46
CA TRP A 75 4.73 0.70 -3.78
C TRP A 75 5.06 -0.80 -3.93
N LYS A 76 5.69 -1.40 -2.92
CA LYS A 76 5.97 -2.84 -2.90
C LYS A 76 4.68 -3.67 -2.96
N ARG A 77 3.63 -3.30 -2.23
CA ARG A 77 2.31 -3.98 -2.30
C ARG A 77 1.68 -3.83 -3.68
N ALA A 78 1.59 -2.61 -4.19
CA ALA A 78 1.07 -2.34 -5.53
C ALA A 78 1.83 -3.14 -6.60
N ARG A 79 3.16 -3.29 -6.48
CA ARG A 79 3.98 -4.07 -7.42
C ARG A 79 3.77 -5.58 -7.32
N ARG A 80 3.34 -6.10 -6.16
CA ARG A 80 2.95 -7.51 -6.00
C ARG A 80 1.56 -7.76 -6.56
N GLU A 81 0.62 -6.85 -6.35
CA GLU A 81 -0.76 -6.93 -6.87
C GLU A 81 -0.79 -6.77 -8.40
N ASN A 82 0.06 -5.90 -8.96
CA ASN A 82 0.22 -5.72 -10.41
C ASN A 82 1.15 -6.75 -11.06
N LYS A 83 1.77 -7.65 -10.29
CA LYS A 83 2.36 -8.87 -10.85
C LYS A 83 1.25 -9.89 -10.90
N PRO A 84 0.53 -10.06 -12.03
CA PRO A 84 -0.29 -11.25 -12.18
C PRO A 84 0.63 -12.44 -11.91
N CYS A 85 0.22 -13.29 -10.99
CA CYS A 85 0.90 -14.55 -10.73
C CYS A 85 0.91 -15.28 -12.07
N VAL A 86 2.02 -15.20 -12.79
CA VAL A 86 2.25 -15.98 -14.00
C VAL A 86 2.33 -17.40 -13.49
N LEU A 87 1.20 -18.10 -13.56
CA LEU A 87 1.19 -19.55 -13.61
C LEU A 87 2.22 -19.91 -14.67
N GLN A 88 3.35 -20.45 -14.21
CA GLN A 88 4.40 -20.98 -15.06
C GLN A 88 3.80 -22.14 -15.86
N VAL A 89 3.26 -21.82 -17.03
CA VAL A 89 3.21 -22.77 -18.13
C VAL A 89 4.64 -22.86 -18.66
N LEU A 90 5.27 -24.02 -18.46
CA LEU A 90 6.57 -24.37 -19.03
C LEU A 90 6.61 -24.08 -20.54
N PRO A 91 7.71 -23.53 -21.09
CA PRO A 91 7.95 -23.54 -22.52
C PRO A 91 8.69 -24.84 -22.89
N SER A 92 7.95 -25.83 -23.39
CA SER A 92 8.54 -26.91 -24.19
C SER A 92 8.59 -26.49 -25.66
N SER A 93 9.81 -26.23 -26.12
CA SER A 93 10.38 -26.55 -27.44
C SER A 93 9.67 -26.10 -28.75
N SER A 94 10.42 -25.28 -29.50
CA SER A 94 10.65 -25.35 -30.96
C SER A 94 9.48 -25.22 -31.95
N SER A 95 9.35 -23.99 -32.47
CA SER A 95 9.27 -23.62 -33.90
C SER A 95 8.87 -24.68 -34.95
N VAL A 96 7.65 -24.57 -35.50
CA VAL A 96 7.37 -24.62 -36.95
C VAL A 96 6.18 -23.67 -37.24
N SER A 97 6.17 -23.12 -38.45
CA SER A 97 5.70 -21.81 -38.89
C SER A 97 4.31 -21.80 -39.58
N VAL A 98 3.48 -20.79 -39.19
CA VAL A 98 2.45 -19.98 -39.93
C VAL A 98 1.28 -20.63 -40.72
N PRO A 99 0.21 -19.88 -41.14
CA PRO A 99 -0.41 -18.62 -40.68
C PRO A 99 -1.98 -18.57 -40.63
N HIS A 100 -2.54 -17.50 -40.04
CA HIS A 100 -3.85 -16.84 -40.31
C HIS A 100 -5.16 -17.57 -39.88
N ALA A 101 -6.21 -16.95 -39.33
CA ALA A 101 -6.55 -15.55 -39.07
C ALA A 101 -7.68 -15.45 -38.01
N GLN A 102 -7.62 -14.36 -37.25
CA GLN A 102 -8.72 -13.54 -36.70
C GLN A 102 -9.80 -14.13 -35.76
N LEU A 103 -9.75 -13.60 -34.53
CA LEU A 103 -10.83 -13.19 -33.61
C LEU A 103 -12.13 -14.02 -33.59
N SER A 104 -12.39 -14.70 -32.46
CA SER A 104 -13.59 -14.43 -31.64
C SER A 104 -13.37 -14.94 -30.22
N SER A 105 -13.67 -14.07 -29.25
CA SER A 105 -13.87 -14.42 -27.85
C SER A 105 -15.07 -15.36 -27.69
N SER A 106 -14.85 -16.54 -27.10
CA SER A 106 -15.89 -17.23 -26.34
C SER A 106 -15.24 -18.24 -25.41
N SER A 107 -15.39 -18.01 -24.10
CA SER A 107 -15.23 -19.02 -23.08
C SER A 107 -16.06 -20.25 -23.45
N CYS A 108 -15.39 -21.37 -23.74
CA CYS A 108 -16.04 -22.67 -23.77
C CYS A 108 -15.03 -23.74 -23.34
N PRO A 109 -15.09 -24.24 -22.10
CA PRO A 109 -14.41 -25.49 -21.72
C PRO A 109 -14.95 -26.71 -22.48
N GLU A 110 -15.96 -26.53 -23.34
CA GLU A 110 -16.58 -27.60 -24.13
C GLU A 110 -15.64 -28.20 -25.21
N ARG A 111 -14.67 -27.43 -25.73
CA ARG A 111 -13.72 -27.90 -26.76
C ARG A 111 -12.81 -29.03 -26.27
N GLU A 112 -12.58 -29.13 -24.97
CA GLU A 112 -11.78 -30.21 -24.38
C GLU A 112 -12.46 -31.57 -24.53
N TYR A 113 -13.80 -31.62 -24.47
CA TYR A 113 -14.58 -32.86 -24.60
C TYR A 113 -14.61 -33.37 -26.04
N ASP A 114 -14.67 -32.48 -27.03
CA ASP A 114 -14.61 -32.86 -28.45
C ASP A 114 -13.27 -33.50 -28.84
N THR A 115 -12.20 -33.09 -28.17
CA THR A 115 -10.85 -33.63 -28.41
C THR A 115 -10.74 -35.09 -27.95
N TRP A 116 -11.35 -35.42 -26.81
CA TRP A 116 -11.41 -36.79 -26.30
C TRP A 116 -12.35 -37.69 -27.11
N LEU A 117 -13.49 -37.17 -27.55
CA LEU A 117 -14.42 -37.88 -28.45
C LEU A 117 -13.77 -38.22 -29.79
N TYR A 118 -13.00 -37.29 -30.36
CA TYR A 118 -12.22 -37.51 -31.57
C TYR A 118 -11.14 -38.59 -31.38
N LEU A 119 -10.40 -38.55 -30.26
CA LEU A 119 -9.42 -39.58 -29.90
C LEU A 119 -10.05 -40.96 -29.71
N LEU A 120 -11.24 -41.03 -29.09
CA LEU A 120 -11.96 -42.28 -28.87
C LEU A 120 -12.50 -42.87 -30.18
N ARG A 121 -13.02 -42.00 -31.05
CA ARG A 121 -13.55 -42.36 -32.38
C ARG A 121 -12.48 -42.94 -33.29
N ASN A 122 -11.26 -42.38 -33.23
CA ASN A 122 -10.15 -42.81 -34.08
C ASN A 122 -9.42 -44.04 -33.52
N ARG A 123 -9.61 -44.37 -32.24
CA ARG A 123 -8.99 -45.52 -31.57
C ARG A 123 -9.69 -46.85 -31.85
N GLY A 124 -10.87 -46.83 -32.46
CA GLY A 124 -11.64 -48.02 -32.84
C GLY A 124 -11.33 -48.61 -34.22
N SER A 125 -10.55 -47.93 -35.07
CA SER A 125 -10.31 -48.38 -36.46
C SER A 125 -9.01 -49.14 -36.71
N SER A 126 -8.25 -49.49 -35.67
CA SER A 126 -7.05 -50.33 -35.82
C SER A 126 -7.19 -51.62 -35.02
N GLY A 127 -8.07 -52.50 -35.48
CA GLY A 127 -8.11 -53.89 -35.08
C GLY A 127 -7.34 -54.77 -36.07
N THR A 128 -6.43 -55.59 -35.53
CA THR A 128 -5.89 -56.87 -36.06
C THR A 128 -4.49 -56.92 -36.71
N VAL A 129 -3.54 -57.45 -35.90
CA VAL A 129 -2.51 -58.49 -36.17
C VAL A 129 -1.16 -58.13 -36.85
N ALA A 130 -0.09 -58.37 -36.06
CA ALA A 130 1.29 -58.81 -36.34
C ALA A 130 2.29 -57.94 -37.15
N GLU A 131 3.35 -57.46 -36.48
CA GLU A 131 4.79 -57.74 -36.73
C GLU A 131 5.69 -56.69 -36.01
N PRO A 132 6.83 -57.07 -35.40
CA PRO A 132 7.68 -56.17 -34.64
C PRO A 132 8.59 -55.40 -35.59
N THR A 133 8.10 -54.31 -36.17
CA THR A 133 8.93 -53.43 -37.00
C THR A 133 9.49 -52.27 -36.16
N SER A 134 10.74 -52.48 -35.78
CA SER A 134 11.82 -51.50 -35.66
C SER A 134 11.42 -50.05 -35.96
N GLY A 135 11.46 -49.18 -34.93
CA GLY A 135 11.29 -47.74 -35.13
C GLY A 135 10.56 -46.97 -34.02
N THR A 136 10.46 -47.49 -32.80
CA THR A 136 9.92 -46.69 -31.68
C THR A 136 11.00 -45.71 -31.24
N LYS A 137 10.86 -44.42 -31.59
CA LYS A 137 11.52 -43.32 -30.85
C LYS A 137 11.40 -43.66 -29.37
N ALA A 138 12.52 -43.84 -28.67
CA ALA A 138 12.53 -44.26 -27.27
C ALA A 138 11.68 -43.28 -26.46
N ARG A 139 10.42 -43.68 -26.23
CA ARG A 139 9.52 -43.06 -25.26
C ARG A 139 10.24 -43.26 -23.94
N LYS A 140 10.59 -42.18 -23.23
CA LYS A 140 11.34 -42.26 -21.96
C LYS A 140 10.95 -43.52 -21.18
N ASP A 141 11.92 -44.37 -20.87
CA ASP A 141 11.68 -45.64 -20.19
C ASP A 141 10.84 -45.37 -18.93
N ASP A 142 9.80 -46.16 -18.67
CA ASP A 142 8.89 -45.93 -17.54
C ASP A 142 9.64 -45.84 -16.21
N LYS A 143 10.80 -46.52 -16.09
CA LYS A 143 11.72 -46.40 -14.96
C LYS A 143 12.26 -44.98 -14.79
N THR A 144 12.73 -44.34 -15.86
CA THR A 144 13.22 -42.95 -15.81
C THR A 144 12.10 -41.98 -15.48
N ARG A 145 10.89 -42.21 -16.01
CA ARG A 145 9.72 -41.37 -15.70
C ARG A 145 9.32 -41.48 -14.23
N LEU A 146 9.31 -42.69 -13.67
CA LEU A 146 9.02 -42.91 -12.26
C LEU A 146 10.09 -42.30 -11.36
N GLU A 147 11.36 -42.32 -11.77
CA GLU A 147 12.45 -41.68 -11.03
C GLU A 147 12.31 -40.15 -11.02
N GLU A 148 12.04 -39.53 -12.17
CA GLU A 148 11.74 -38.09 -12.26
C GLU A 148 10.49 -37.71 -11.43
N GLN A 149 9.47 -38.56 -11.42
CA GLN A 149 8.30 -38.35 -10.57
C GLN A 149 8.63 -38.46 -9.08
N ARG A 150 9.52 -39.38 -8.69
CA ARG A 150 9.96 -39.50 -7.30
C ARG A 150 10.75 -38.27 -6.84
N THR A 151 11.66 -37.77 -7.67
CA THR A 151 12.45 -36.56 -7.32
C THR A 151 11.55 -35.34 -7.23
N THR A 152 10.62 -35.15 -8.18
CA THR A 152 9.67 -34.02 -8.13
C THR A 152 8.75 -34.08 -6.91
N ILE A 153 8.26 -35.26 -6.53
CA ILE A 153 7.46 -35.43 -5.31
C ILE A 153 8.30 -35.08 -4.07
N GLU A 154 9.56 -35.49 -4.03
CA GLU A 154 10.46 -35.19 -2.91
C GLU A 154 10.77 -33.70 -2.81
N ASP A 155 11.04 -33.03 -3.94
CA ASP A 155 11.28 -31.59 -4.00
C ASP A 155 10.04 -30.80 -3.53
N LEU A 156 8.84 -31.24 -3.93
CA LEU A 156 7.58 -30.65 -3.47
C LEU A 156 7.37 -30.83 -1.96
N ARG A 157 7.70 -32.00 -1.41
CA ARG A 157 7.64 -32.25 0.04
C ARG A 157 8.59 -31.32 0.79
N GLN A 158 9.84 -31.19 0.34
CA GLN A 158 10.80 -30.28 0.94
C GLN A 158 10.33 -28.82 0.86
N LEU A 159 9.70 -28.41 -0.24
CA LEU A 159 9.14 -27.07 -0.37
C LEU A 159 7.99 -26.85 0.63
N LEU A 160 7.08 -27.81 0.75
CA LEU A 160 5.98 -27.75 1.72
C LEU A 160 6.51 -27.66 3.15
N GLU A 161 7.50 -28.47 3.52
CA GLU A 161 8.14 -28.41 4.84
C GLU A 161 8.76 -27.03 5.11
N ARG A 162 9.49 -26.47 4.15
CA ARG A 162 10.05 -25.11 4.28
C ARG A 162 8.97 -24.05 4.47
N LEU A 163 7.89 -24.11 3.67
CA LEU A 163 6.78 -23.17 3.76
C LEU A 163 6.00 -23.31 5.08
N LEU A 164 5.84 -24.53 5.60
CA LEU A 164 5.22 -24.77 6.90
C LEU A 164 6.09 -24.21 8.03
N ALA A 165 7.40 -24.49 8.01
CA ALA A 165 8.35 -23.96 8.99
C ALA A 165 8.38 -22.42 8.98
N GLU A 166 8.34 -21.81 7.80
CA GLU A 166 8.28 -20.35 7.66
C GLU A 166 6.95 -19.77 8.17
N ASN A 167 5.81 -20.40 7.86
CA ASN A 167 4.51 -19.99 8.39
C ASN A 167 4.47 -20.07 9.92
N GLU A 168 5.01 -21.13 10.51
CA GLU A 168 5.10 -21.25 11.96
C GLU A 168 5.98 -20.16 12.56
N ARG A 169 7.14 -19.86 11.95
CA ARG A 169 8.01 -18.76 12.38
C ARG A 169 7.27 -17.43 12.34
N LEU A 170 6.63 -17.11 11.22
CA LEU A 170 5.84 -15.89 11.06
C LEU A 170 4.70 -15.81 12.08
N THR A 171 4.05 -16.93 12.38
CA THR A 171 2.98 -16.98 13.40
C THR A 171 3.53 -16.67 14.79
N ARG A 172 4.71 -17.19 15.15
CA ARG A 172 5.38 -16.87 16.43
C ARG A 172 5.78 -15.40 16.48
N GLU A 173 6.38 -14.88 15.42
CA GLU A 173 6.79 -13.47 15.33
C GLU A 173 5.59 -12.52 15.40
N ASN A 174 4.50 -12.82 14.70
CA ASN A 174 3.30 -12.01 14.73
C ASN A 174 2.68 -11.98 16.14
N LYS A 175 2.59 -13.13 16.81
CA LYS A 175 2.16 -13.19 18.23
C LYS A 175 3.04 -12.33 19.13
N ARG A 176 4.37 -12.39 18.96
CA ARG A 176 5.32 -11.56 19.70
C ARG A 176 5.11 -10.06 19.41
N LEU A 177 4.99 -9.69 18.14
CA LEU A 177 4.78 -8.30 17.74
C LEU A 177 3.44 -7.76 18.25
N LEU A 178 2.38 -8.56 18.25
CA LEU A 178 1.09 -8.19 18.84
C LEU A 178 1.21 -7.91 20.34
N GLN A 179 1.93 -8.76 21.08
CA GLN A 179 2.19 -8.54 22.50
C GLN A 179 2.98 -7.24 22.73
N GLU A 180 4.01 -7.01 21.93
CA GLU A 180 4.80 -5.78 21.99
C GLU A 180 3.98 -4.54 21.62
N ASN A 181 3.10 -4.63 20.61
CA ASN A 181 2.23 -3.53 20.21
C ASN A 181 1.23 -3.18 21.33
N VAL A 182 0.65 -4.20 21.98
CA VAL A 182 -0.22 -4.00 23.15
C VAL A 182 0.57 -3.34 24.29
N ARG A 183 1.81 -3.76 24.53
CA ARG A 183 2.67 -3.15 25.56
C ARG A 183 2.96 -1.68 25.26
N LEU A 184 3.42 -1.38 24.05
CA LEU A 184 3.75 -0.02 23.61
C LEU A 184 2.53 0.90 23.60
N ARG A 185 1.35 0.38 23.25
CA ARG A 185 0.09 1.16 23.35
C ARG A 185 -0.22 1.51 24.79
N ARG A 186 -0.10 0.57 25.73
CA ARG A 186 -0.29 0.85 27.16
C ARG A 186 0.74 1.85 27.70
N GLU A 187 2.00 1.76 27.29
CA GLU A 187 3.03 2.74 27.63
C GLU A 187 2.67 4.14 27.08
N SER A 188 2.25 4.22 25.82
CA SER A 188 1.79 5.47 25.20
C SER A 188 0.55 6.05 25.88
N ASP A 189 -0.42 5.22 26.27
CA ASP A 189 -1.63 5.66 26.98
C ASP A 189 -1.28 6.12 28.41
N ALA A 190 -0.34 5.45 29.07
CA ALA A 190 0.17 5.87 30.38
C ALA A 190 0.91 7.22 30.30
N ASP A 191 1.72 7.42 29.26
CA ASP A 191 2.38 8.71 28.99
C ASP A 191 1.35 9.80 28.68
N ALA A 192 0.28 9.49 27.94
CA ALA A 192 -0.83 10.42 27.69
C ALA A 192 -1.54 10.81 28.99
N HIS A 193 -1.83 9.84 29.87
CA HIS A 193 -2.39 10.12 31.19
C HIS A 193 -1.43 10.93 32.08
N LEU A 194 -0.11 10.76 31.94
CA LEU A 194 0.89 11.55 32.66
C LEU A 194 0.89 13.02 32.18
N VAL A 195 0.72 13.25 30.88
CA VAL A 195 0.56 14.60 30.30
C VAL A 195 -0.77 15.23 30.73
N GLU A 196 -1.85 14.46 30.73
CA GLU A 196 -3.20 14.91 31.11
C GLU A 196 -3.34 15.18 32.61
N SER A 197 -2.63 14.42 33.46
CA SER A 197 -2.52 14.67 34.91
C SER A 197 -1.49 15.74 35.27
N SER A 198 -0.70 16.23 34.29
CA SER A 198 0.19 17.35 34.51
C SER A 198 -0.62 18.65 34.54
N GLU A 199 -0.89 19.13 35.76
CA GLU A 199 -1.58 20.41 36.02
C GLU A 199 -0.89 21.63 35.37
N LEU A 200 0.31 21.46 34.80
CA LEU A 200 1.04 22.46 34.02
C LEU A 200 0.33 22.88 32.71
N TRP A 201 -0.54 22.04 32.15
CA TRP A 201 -1.32 22.37 30.94
C TRP A 201 -2.78 22.74 31.24
N LEU A 202 -3.22 22.59 32.49
CA LEU A 202 -4.49 23.13 32.95
C LEU A 202 -4.27 24.63 33.19
N LEU A 203 -4.62 25.45 32.19
CA LEU A 203 -4.74 26.90 32.37
C LEU A 203 -5.56 27.16 33.65
N PRO A 204 -5.08 28.00 34.59
CA PRO A 204 -5.84 28.30 35.79
C PRO A 204 -7.20 28.89 35.39
N SER A 205 -8.26 28.10 35.56
CA SER A 205 -9.62 28.63 35.55
C SER A 205 -9.77 29.39 36.86
N ALA A 206 -9.49 30.69 36.80
CA ALA A 206 -9.48 31.55 37.98
C ALA A 206 -10.90 31.68 38.56
N PRO A 207 -11.12 31.37 39.85
CA PRO A 207 -12.16 32.03 40.61
C PRO A 207 -11.59 33.33 41.18
N ASP A 208 -12.36 34.38 40.94
CA ASP A 208 -12.34 35.70 41.55
C ASP A 208 -11.73 35.76 42.97
N GLN A 209 -10.59 36.47 43.14
CA GLN A 209 -10.20 37.17 44.37
C GLN A 209 -8.85 37.93 44.28
N ARG A 210 -8.97 39.27 44.20
CA ARG A 210 -8.24 40.33 44.93
C ARG A 210 -6.70 40.21 45.19
N ASN A 211 -5.98 41.18 44.60
CA ASN A 211 -4.74 41.89 45.06
C ASN A 211 -3.35 41.27 44.75
N PRO A 212 -2.25 42.07 44.68
CA PRO A 212 -1.98 43.08 43.64
C PRO A 212 -0.49 43.07 43.21
N ALA A 213 -0.13 42.42 42.10
CA ALA A 213 1.17 42.62 41.42
C ALA A 213 1.17 42.07 39.97
N GLY A 214 0.02 42.11 39.29
CA GLY A 214 -0.15 41.54 37.96
C GLY A 214 -0.27 42.62 36.90
N ILE A 215 0.45 42.42 35.79
CA ILE A 215 0.39 43.24 34.58
C ILE A 215 -1.08 43.53 34.24
N THR A 216 -1.44 44.80 34.23
CA THR A 216 -2.78 45.26 33.87
C THR A 216 -2.92 45.07 32.36
N ILE A 217 -3.55 43.97 31.92
CA ILE A 217 -3.96 43.83 30.53
C ILE A 217 -5.01 44.92 30.29
N PRO A 218 -4.77 45.91 29.42
CA PRO A 218 -5.78 46.93 29.13
C PRO A 218 -6.99 46.21 28.52
N HIS A 219 -8.17 46.51 29.05
CA HIS A 219 -9.42 45.98 28.50
C HIS A 219 -9.60 46.57 27.10
N LEU A 220 -9.29 45.77 26.08
CA LEU A 220 -9.53 46.14 24.69
C LEU A 220 -11.04 46.10 24.43
N PRO A 221 -11.58 47.03 23.61
CA PRO A 221 -12.95 46.90 23.13
C PRO A 221 -13.11 45.57 22.38
N PRO A 222 -14.27 44.89 22.48
CA PRO A 222 -14.53 43.68 21.73
C PRO A 222 -14.31 43.96 20.24
N LEU A 223 -13.52 43.12 19.59
CA LEU A 223 -13.22 43.25 18.18
C LEU A 223 -14.51 42.91 17.39
N GLU A 224 -15.17 43.93 16.86
CA GLU A 224 -16.28 43.73 15.92
C GLU A 224 -15.71 43.14 14.63
N MET A 225 -15.89 41.83 14.43
CA MET A 225 -15.71 41.24 13.11
C MET A 225 -16.80 41.78 12.19
N PRO A 226 -16.49 42.23 10.97
CA PRO A 226 -17.52 42.58 10.02
C PRO A 226 -18.42 41.36 9.82
N PRO A 227 -19.76 41.49 9.90
CA PRO A 227 -20.65 40.39 9.59
C PRO A 227 -20.51 40.10 8.09
N HIS A 228 -19.61 39.20 7.75
CA HIS A 228 -19.57 38.61 6.43
C HIS A 228 -20.73 37.62 6.41
N GLU A 229 -21.91 38.11 6.05
CA GLU A 229 -23.00 37.27 5.58
C GLU A 229 -22.52 36.66 4.26
N ILE A 230 -21.81 35.54 4.35
CA ILE A 230 -21.52 34.69 3.21
C ILE A 230 -22.88 34.09 2.81
N PRO A 231 -23.43 34.38 1.62
CA PRO A 231 -24.69 33.78 1.18
C PRO A 231 -24.53 32.26 1.15
N LEU A 232 -25.36 31.55 1.91
CA LEU A 232 -25.30 30.10 2.06
C LEU A 232 -25.55 29.37 0.73
N GLU A 233 -26.16 30.04 -0.24
CA GLU A 233 -26.36 29.53 -1.60
C GLU A 233 -25.05 29.18 -2.33
N GLU A 234 -23.94 29.86 -2.08
CA GLU A 234 -22.67 29.60 -2.79
C GLU A 234 -21.90 28.39 -2.22
N LEU A 235 -22.31 27.87 -1.05
CA LEU A 235 -21.81 26.61 -0.48
C LEU A 235 -22.64 25.38 -0.89
N LEU A 236 -23.84 25.58 -1.44
CA LEU A 236 -24.78 24.51 -1.79
C LEU A 236 -24.60 23.99 -3.23
N ASP A 237 -23.78 24.65 -4.05
CA ASP A 237 -23.44 24.21 -5.41
C ASP A 237 -22.46 23.03 -5.45
N ALA A 238 -22.02 22.52 -4.29
CA ALA A 238 -21.28 21.27 -4.22
C ALA A 238 -22.25 20.08 -4.37
N GLU A 239 -22.67 19.81 -5.62
CA GLU A 239 -23.49 18.65 -6.03
C GLU A 239 -22.99 17.33 -5.42
N ASP A 240 -21.67 17.23 -5.19
CA ASP A 240 -20.99 16.11 -4.55
C ASP A 240 -21.48 15.82 -3.13
N ILE A 241 -21.76 16.86 -2.33
CA ILE A 241 -22.21 16.72 -0.94
C ILE A 241 -23.67 16.23 -0.91
N GLN A 242 -24.51 16.70 -1.84
CA GLN A 242 -25.90 16.23 -1.94
C GLN A 242 -25.98 14.78 -2.41
N HIS A 243 -25.12 14.37 -3.35
CA HIS A 243 -25.04 12.99 -3.80
C HIS A 243 -24.59 12.03 -2.70
N GLU A 244 -23.67 12.45 -1.84
CA GLU A 244 -23.16 11.65 -0.73
C GLU A 244 -24.21 11.48 0.39
N LEU A 245 -24.95 12.56 0.70
CA LEU A 245 -26.07 12.51 1.66
C LEU A 245 -27.25 11.67 1.15
N GLN A 246 -27.61 11.77 -0.13
CA GLN A 246 -28.67 10.96 -0.74
C GLN A 246 -28.31 9.46 -0.70
N LYS A 247 -27.04 9.13 -0.96
CA LYS A 247 -26.54 7.75 -0.93
C LYS A 247 -26.55 7.16 0.48
N LEU A 248 -26.31 7.96 1.52
CA LEU A 248 -26.42 7.53 2.91
C LEU A 248 -27.88 7.28 3.30
N LEU A 249 -28.80 8.14 2.85
CA LEU A 249 -30.22 8.02 3.15
C LEU A 249 -30.89 6.81 2.45
N ASP A 250 -30.44 6.47 1.24
CA ASP A 250 -30.94 5.31 0.50
C ASP A 250 -30.34 3.97 0.99
N GLY A 251 -29.17 4.02 1.65
CA GLY A 251 -28.53 2.85 2.27
C GLY A 251 -29.13 2.43 3.61
N GLU A 252 -29.90 3.31 4.26
CA GLU A 252 -30.51 3.08 5.58
C GLU A 252 -31.91 2.44 5.51
N LYS A 253 -32.39 2.09 4.30
CA LYS A 253 -33.71 1.49 4.04
C LYS A 253 -33.72 0.00 3.71
N LEU A 254 -32.73 -0.77 4.17
CA LEU A 254 -32.69 -2.24 4.10
C LEU A 254 -32.34 -2.84 5.46
#